data_AF-A0A2G3ADP3-F1
#
_entry.id   AF-A0A2G3ADP3-F1
#
_cell.length_a   1.000
_cell.length_b   1.000
_cell.length_c   1.000
_cell.angle_alpha   90.00
_cell.angle_beta   90.00
_cell.angle_gamma   90.00
#
_symmetry.space_group_name_H-M   'P 1'
#
loop_
_entity.id
_entity.type
_entity.pdbx_description
1 polymer ?
#
loop_
_entity_poly.entity_id
_entity_poly.type
_entity_poly.pdbx_seq_one_letter_code
_entity_poly.pdbx_strand_id
1 'polypeptide(L)'
;MPAGLPWYMVDEVYVPINCGKEFHWVLAVIVLKERLIRVYESLSSKRKKELPIEIQNFAIMLPTYLSDNGFYDKTERTDWPSLEAYKGKITQQTGLVNEIPFDVDYVQNIPQQTSDSL
;
A
#
# COMPACT_ATOMS: atom_id res chain seq x y z
N MET A 1 -24.40 -0.17 13.44
CA MET A 1 -23.80 0.45 12.25
C MET A 1 -22.73 -0.52 11.76
N PRO A 2 -22.71 -0.97 10.50
CA PRO A 2 -21.56 -1.72 10.03
C PRO A 2 -20.37 -0.74 10.06
N ALA A 3 -19.34 -1.07 10.83
CA ALA A 3 -18.12 -0.28 10.92
C ALA A 3 -17.24 -0.62 9.71
N GLY A 4 -17.01 0.36 8.84
CA GLY A 4 -16.09 0.27 7.70
C GLY A 4 -16.70 -0.29 6.41
N LEU A 5 -16.29 0.29 5.27
CA LEU A 5 -16.55 -0.27 3.94
C LEU A 5 -15.72 -1.56 3.77
N PRO A 6 -16.28 -2.64 3.20
CA PRO A 6 -15.50 -3.84 2.88
C PRO A 6 -14.34 -3.51 1.94
N TRP A 7 -13.18 -4.16 2.12
CA TRP A 7 -11.97 -3.92 1.32
C TRP A 7 -12.21 -3.99 -0.19
N TYR A 8 -12.99 -4.97 -0.66
CA TYR A 8 -13.29 -5.14 -2.09
C TYR A 8 -14.08 -3.97 -2.71
N MET A 9 -14.62 -3.07 -1.88
CA MET A 9 -15.32 -1.85 -2.32
C MET A 9 -14.44 -0.61 -2.29
N VAL A 10 -13.20 -0.71 -1.79
CA VAL A 10 -12.27 0.41 -1.60
C VAL A 10 -11.31 0.48 -2.78
N ASP A 11 -11.07 1.69 -3.31
CA ASP A 11 -10.09 1.93 -4.38
C ASP A 11 -8.71 2.30 -3.82
N GLU A 12 -8.68 3.14 -2.78
CA GLU A 12 -7.47 3.65 -2.15
C GLU A 12 -7.53 3.61 -0.62
N VAL A 13 -6.41 3.30 0.02
CA VAL A 13 -6.28 3.31 1.49
C VAL A 13 -5.08 4.14 1.92
N TYR A 14 -5.33 5.07 2.85
CA TYR A 14 -4.33 5.99 3.40
C TYR A 14 -3.86 5.45 4.75
N VAL A 15 -2.57 5.18 4.86
CA VAL A 15 -1.94 4.58 6.05
C VAL A 15 -0.79 5.46 6.51
N PRO A 16 -0.90 6.18 7.65
CA PRO A 16 0.25 6.80 8.27
C PRO A 16 1.13 5.70 8.89
N ILE A 17 2.40 5.63 8.48
CA ILE A 17 3.38 4.66 8.98
C ILE A 17 4.45 5.40 9.77
N ASN A 18 4.66 4.96 11.00
CA ASN A 18 5.74 5.47 11.86
C ASN A 18 7.02 4.67 11.58
N CYS A 19 8.04 5.33 11.06
CA CYS A 19 9.36 4.76 10.87
C CYS A 19 10.17 4.96 12.16
N GLY A 20 10.33 3.88 12.93
CA GLY A 20 10.59 3.89 14.37
C GLY A 20 11.91 4.47 14.88
N LYS A 21 12.72 5.12 14.04
CA LYS A 21 14.02 5.69 14.44
C LYS A 21 13.99 7.19 14.74
N GLU A 22 13.02 7.95 14.23
CA GLU A 22 13.08 9.43 14.30
C GLU A 22 11.72 10.13 14.54
N PHE A 23 10.67 9.43 15.01
CA PHE A 23 9.28 9.96 14.96
C PHE A 23 8.91 10.45 13.55
N HIS A 24 9.49 9.79 12.56
CA HIS A 24 9.34 10.14 11.18
C HIS A 24 8.12 9.42 10.63
N TRP A 25 7.09 10.20 10.30
CA TRP A 25 5.86 9.68 9.70
C TRP A 25 5.93 9.80 8.19
N VAL A 26 5.64 8.69 7.53
CA VAL A 26 5.39 8.63 6.08
C VAL A 26 3.93 8.30 5.86
N LEU A 27 3.36 8.84 4.79
CA LEU A 27 2.02 8.49 4.35
C LEU A 27 2.12 7.49 3.21
N ALA A 28 1.64 6.27 3.43
CA ALA A 28 1.49 5.27 2.37
C ALA A 28 0.06 5.32 1.83
N VAL A 29 -0.09 5.41 0.51
CA VAL A 29 -1.36 5.31 -0.20
C VAL A 29 -1.35 4.02 -0.99
N ILE A 30 -2.21 3.09 -0.59
CA ILE A 30 -2.40 1.82 -1.28
C ILE A 30 -3.41 2.04 -2.40
N VAL A 31 -2.98 1.99 -3.65
CA VAL A 31 -3.85 2.06 -4.83
C VAL A 31 -4.14 0.64 -5.27
N LEU A 32 -5.28 0.10 -4.81
CA LEU A 32 -5.60 -1.33 -4.97
C LEU A 32 -5.69 -1.70 -6.44
N LYS A 33 -6.38 -0.92 -7.28
CA LYS A 33 -6.52 -1.20 -8.73
C LYS A 33 -5.19 -1.29 -9.48
N GLU A 34 -4.17 -0.57 -9.02
CA GLU A 34 -2.84 -0.56 -9.61
C GLU A 34 -1.89 -1.55 -8.93
N ARG A 35 -2.31 -2.17 -7.81
CA ARG A 35 -1.48 -3.04 -6.97
C ARG A 35 -0.18 -2.33 -6.52
N LEU A 36 -0.31 -1.05 -6.18
CA LEU A 36 0.76 -0.10 -5.95
C LEU A 36 0.64 0.55 -4.57
N ILE A 37 1.76 0.75 -3.89
CA ILE A 37 1.86 1.56 -2.67
C ILE A 37 2.68 2.80 -3.01
N ARG A 38 2.04 3.98 -2.95
CA ARG A 38 2.71 5.27 -3.11
C ARG A 38 3.12 5.79 -1.74
N VAL A 39 4.40 6.07 -1.57
CA VAL A 39 4.97 6.56 -0.32
C VAL A 39 5.24 8.05 -0.45
N TYR A 40 4.64 8.81 0.45
CA TYR A 40 4.80 10.26 0.57
C TYR A 40 5.60 10.57 1.83
N GLU A 41 6.72 11.23 1.67
CA GLU A 41 7.58 11.67 2.76
C GLU A 41 7.54 13.18 2.92
N SER A 42 7.28 13.65 4.15
CA SER A 42 7.26 15.06 4.51
C SER A 42 8.64 15.67 4.74
N LEU A 43 9.70 14.88 4.63
CA LEU A 43 11.08 15.38 4.66
C LEU A 43 11.58 15.45 3.22
N SER A 44 11.94 16.64 2.73
CA SER A 44 12.55 16.79 1.40
C SER A 44 14.02 16.32 1.43
N SER A 45 14.28 15.03 1.69
CA SER A 45 15.62 14.50 1.59
C SER A 45 16.04 14.42 0.12
N LYS A 46 17.04 15.22 -0.28
CA LYS A 46 17.65 15.15 -1.63
C LYS A 46 18.42 13.85 -1.89
N ARG A 47 18.60 13.00 -0.87
CA ARG A 47 19.25 11.70 -0.99
C ARG A 47 18.20 10.63 -1.30
N LYS A 48 18.49 9.73 -2.26
CA LYS A 48 17.74 8.49 -2.46
C LYS A 48 17.77 7.73 -1.14
N LYS A 49 16.67 7.79 -0.39
CA LYS A 49 16.50 6.99 0.83
C LYS A 49 16.15 5.57 0.41
N GLU A 50 16.80 4.63 1.06
CA GLU A 50 16.41 3.23 1.02
C GLU A 50 14.97 3.11 1.53
N LEU A 51 14.18 2.21 0.93
CA LEU A 51 12.77 2.07 1.30
C LEU A 51 12.69 1.65 2.78
N PRO A 52 11.92 2.34 3.65
CA PRO A 52 11.80 1.96 5.05
C PRO A 52 11.36 0.50 5.20
N ILE A 53 11.97 -0.22 6.15
CA ILE A 53 11.71 -1.66 6.36
C ILE A 53 10.23 -1.91 6.68
N GLU A 54 9.58 -0.96 7.34
CA GLU A 54 8.15 -1.01 7.64
C GLU A 54 7.31 -1.05 6.35
N ILE A 55 7.69 -0.28 5.32
CA ILE A 55 6.98 -0.27 4.03
C ILE A 55 7.27 -1.54 3.24
N GLN A 56 8.51 -2.03 3.26
CA GLN A 56 8.87 -3.30 2.62
C GLN A 56 8.05 -4.45 3.19
N ASN A 57 7.98 -4.57 4.52
CA ASN A 57 7.17 -5.58 5.19
C ASN A 57 5.69 -5.42 4.86
N PHE A 58 5.20 -4.18 4.79
CA PHE A 58 3.81 -3.91 4.45
C PHE A 58 3.47 -4.34 3.02
N ALA A 59 4.33 -4.06 2.05
CA ALA A 59 4.17 -4.48 0.65
C ALA A 59 4.14 -6.00 0.48
N ILE A 60 4.87 -6.73 1.33
CA ILE A 60 4.94 -8.20 1.34
C ILE A 60 3.71 -8.81 2.03
N MET A 61 3.28 -8.27 3.17
CA MET A 61 2.17 -8.85 3.94
C MET A 61 0.79 -8.53 3.35
N LEU A 62 0.63 -7.38 2.71
CA LEU A 62 -0.66 -6.90 2.21
C LEU A 62 -1.36 -7.88 1.25
N PRO A 63 -0.70 -8.48 0.24
CA PRO A 63 -1.32 -9.48 -0.63
C PRO A 63 -1.95 -10.65 0.14
N THR A 64 -1.26 -11.19 1.14
CA THR A 64 -1.74 -12.30 1.97
C THR A 64 -2.96 -11.86 2.78
N TYR A 65 -2.87 -10.71 3.45
CA TYR A 65 -3.99 -10.15 4.20
C TYR A 65 -5.24 -9.96 3.32
N LEU A 66 -5.10 -9.40 2.11
CA LEU A 66 -6.22 -9.24 1.19
C LEU A 66 -6.82 -10.59 0.77
N SER A 67 -5.98 -11.59 0.49
CA SER A 67 -6.41 -12.94 0.14
C SER A 67 -7.20 -13.59 1.27
N ASP A 68 -6.69 -13.55 2.50
CA ASP A 68 -7.32 -14.16 3.67
C ASP A 68 -8.68 -13.53 4.00
N ASN A 69 -8.87 -12.26 3.64
CA ASN A 69 -10.14 -11.54 3.76
C ASN A 69 -11.08 -11.78 2.55
N GLY A 70 -10.73 -12.68 1.62
CA GLY A 70 -11.53 -13.01 0.45
C GLY A 70 -11.66 -11.86 -0.56
N PHE A 71 -10.72 -10.90 -0.57
CA PHE A 71 -10.78 -9.71 -1.43
C PHE A 71 -10.88 -10.06 -2.92
N TYR A 72 -10.09 -11.04 -3.37
CA TYR A 72 -9.98 -11.40 -4.79
C TYR A 72 -11.19 -12.16 -5.34
N ASP A 73 -11.97 -12.80 -4.46
CA ASP A 73 -13.16 -13.58 -4.86
C ASP A 73 -14.41 -12.70 -5.07
N LYS A 74 -14.35 -11.43 -4.64
CA LYS A 74 -15.48 -10.50 -4.66
C LYS A 74 -15.44 -9.64 -5.91
N THR A 75 -16.32 -9.95 -6.86
CA THR A 75 -16.40 -9.27 -8.16
C THR A 75 -17.54 -8.25 -8.28
N GLU A 76 -18.25 -7.94 -7.18
CA GLU A 76 -19.44 -7.06 -7.18
C GLU A 76 -19.16 -5.65 -7.72
N ARG A 77 -18.00 -5.07 -7.36
CA ARG A 77 -17.57 -3.73 -7.79
C ARG A 77 -16.45 -3.80 -8.83
N THR A 78 -15.50 -4.70 -8.66
CA THR A 78 -14.31 -4.80 -9.48
C THR A 78 -13.91 -6.26 -9.59
N ASP A 79 -13.74 -6.73 -10.81
CA ASP A 79 -13.23 -8.06 -11.08
C ASP A 79 -11.70 -8.03 -10.98
N TRP A 80 -11.18 -8.13 -9.75
CA TRP A 80 -9.75 -7.98 -9.46
C TRP A 80 -8.85 -8.92 -10.29
N PRO A 81 -9.18 -10.22 -10.47
CA PRO A 81 -8.36 -11.12 -11.27
C PRO A 81 -8.23 -10.76 -12.74
N SER A 82 -9.16 -10.00 -13.32
CA SER A 82 -9.07 -9.58 -14.73
C SER A 82 -8.24 -8.31 -14.95
N LEU A 83 -7.93 -7.55 -13.89
CA LEU A 83 -7.07 -6.38 -13.98
C LEU A 83 -5.64 -6.76 -14.36
N GLU A 84 -5.03 -6.02 -15.29
CA GLU A 84 -3.65 -6.26 -15.74
C GLU A 84 -2.64 -6.28 -14.59
N ALA A 85 -2.83 -5.40 -13.59
CA ALA A 85 -1.94 -5.32 -12.42
C ALA A 85 -1.89 -6.62 -11.61
N TYR A 86 -2.92 -7.47 -11.71
CA TYR A 86 -3.12 -8.68 -10.92
C TYR A 86 -2.92 -9.99 -11.69
N LYS A 87 -2.88 -9.96 -13.03
CA LYS A 87 -2.70 -11.16 -13.86
C LYS A 87 -1.44 -11.93 -13.46
N GLY A 88 -1.62 -13.22 -13.14
CA GLY A 88 -0.54 -14.12 -12.73
C GLY A 88 0.03 -13.86 -11.33
N LYS A 89 -0.54 -12.90 -10.56
CA LYS A 89 -0.06 -12.52 -9.22
C LYS A 89 -0.94 -12.96 -8.06
N ILE A 90 -2.16 -13.43 -8.32
CA ILE A 90 -3.13 -13.87 -7.29
C ILE A 90 -2.94 -15.35 -6.92
N THR A 91 -2.50 -16.19 -7.87
CA THR A 91 -2.51 -17.66 -7.75
C THR A 91 -1.19 -18.26 -7.26
N GLN A 92 -0.14 -17.47 -7.06
CA GLN A 92 1.16 -17.94 -6.57
C GLN A 92 1.19 -17.97 -5.03
N GLN A 93 0.36 -18.84 -4.46
CA GLN A 93 0.40 -19.19 -3.04
C GLN A 93 1.28 -20.44 -2.88
N THR A 94 2.51 -20.28 -2.43
CA THR A 94 3.34 -21.42 -1.97
C THR A 94 3.38 -21.40 -0.44
N GLY A 95 2.45 -22.09 0.21
CA GLY A 95 2.35 -22.11 1.67
C GLY A 95 1.50 -20.97 2.24
N LEU A 96 2.01 -20.23 3.23
CA LEU A 96 1.25 -19.22 4.00
C LEU A 96 1.35 -17.78 3.47
N VAL A 97 2.15 -17.53 2.43
CA VAL A 97 2.43 -16.16 1.96
C VAL A 97 2.20 -16.06 0.46
N ASN A 98 1.50 -15.02 0.03
CA ASN A 98 1.46 -14.62 -1.38
C ASN A 98 2.83 -14.09 -1.78
N GLU A 99 3.49 -14.75 -2.74
CA GLU A 99 4.91 -14.51 -3.03
C GLU A 99 5.19 -13.14 -3.66
N ILE A 100 4.21 -12.59 -4.37
CA ILE A 100 4.41 -11.35 -5.11
C ILE A 100 3.98 -10.19 -4.20
N PRO A 101 4.88 -9.28 -3.80
CA PRO A 101 4.54 -8.08 -3.06
C PRO A 101 3.86 -7.04 -3.95
N PHE A 102 3.21 -6.04 -3.37
CA PHE A 102 2.76 -4.86 -4.12
C PHE A 102 3.98 -4.06 -4.60
N ASP A 103 3.83 -3.41 -5.76
CA ASP A 103 4.86 -2.49 -6.23
C ASP A 103 4.89 -1.27 -5.29
N VAL A 104 6.06 -0.68 -5.09
CA VAL A 104 6.23 0.49 -4.21
C VAL A 104 6.85 1.62 -5.00
N ASP A 105 6.15 2.76 -5.04
CA ASP A 105 6.62 3.99 -5.68
C ASP A 105 6.83 5.07 -4.61
N TYR A 106 7.92 5.81 -4.74
CA TYR A 106 8.29 6.85 -3.80
C TYR A 106 8.11 8.22 -4.44
N VAL A 107 7.13 8.97 -3.95
CA VAL A 107 6.76 10.25 -4.54
C VAL A 107 7.69 11.34 -4.01
N GLN A 108 8.52 11.88 -4.88
CA GLN A 108 9.46 12.96 -4.58
C GLN A 108 8.89 14.34 -4.92
N ASN A 109 9.46 15.38 -4.33
CA ASN A 109 9.19 16.79 -4.65
C ASN A 109 7.74 17.25 -4.37
N ILE A 110 7.13 16.70 -3.32
CA ILE A 110 5.82 17.15 -2.84
C ILE A 110 5.99 18.56 -2.24
N PRO A 111 5.15 19.55 -2.62
CA PRO A 111 5.17 20.87 -1.99
C PRO A 111 4.96 20.74 -0.48
N GLN A 112 5.90 21.24 0.31
CA GLN A 112 5.84 21.23 1.76
C GLN A 112 5.57 22.63 2.29
N GLN A 113 4.57 22.75 3.15
CA GLN A 113 4.37 23.94 3.97
C GLN A 113 5.38 23.91 5.12
N THR A 114 5.87 25.07 5.55
CA THR A 114 6.81 25.15 6.68
C THR A 114 6.12 24.63 7.95
N SER A 115 6.80 23.81 8.75
CA SER A 115 6.27 23.39 10.05
C SER A 115 5.88 24.63 10.88
N ASP A 116 4.73 24.57 11.56
CA ASP A 116 4.18 25.64 12.39
C ASP A 116 3.76 26.94 11.66
N SER A 117 3.48 26.86 10.37
CA SER A 117 2.80 27.97 9.66
C SER A 117 1.29 27.89 9.92
N LEU A 118 0.82 28.83 10.74
CA LEU A 118 -0.57 29.03 11.13
C LEU A 118 -1.16 30.24 10.40
#